data_AF-A0A815J5X7-F1
#
_entry.id   AF-A0A815J5X7-F1
#
_cell.length_a   1.000
_cell.length_b   1.000
_cell.length_c   1.000
_cell.angle_alpha   90.00
_cell.angle_beta   90.00
_cell.angle_gamma   90.00
#
_symmetry.space_group_name_H-M   'P 1'
#
loop_
_entity.id
_entity.type
_entity.pdbx_description
1 polymer ?
#
loop_
_entity_poly.entity_id
_entity_poly.type
_entity_poly.pdbx_seq_one_letter_code
_entity_poly.pdbx_strand_id
1 'polypeptide(L)'
;MQTIVNNWLAMKIKGIIWDDASYDYGVTRTRPNTMISYCHLLNLGSQSTPLDDYVRAQDFHFVWSLIQTCDEQDYKLYILNFISLKMIRCRPIWWYYLCVIVPPKLTWPNTGFMLMDQGRNTDQFE
;
A
#
# COMPACT_ATOMS: atom_id res chain seq x y z
N MET A 1 8.33 -1.98 -17.31
CA MET A 1 7.25 -2.99 -17.21
C MET A 1 7.31 -3.99 -18.36
N GLN A 2 7.17 -3.58 -19.63
CA GLN A 2 7.23 -4.51 -20.78
C GLN A 2 8.49 -5.39 -20.79
N THR A 3 9.67 -4.81 -20.56
CA THR A 3 10.95 -5.54 -20.46
C THR A 3 10.90 -6.65 -19.39
N ILE A 4 10.26 -6.38 -18.25
CA ILE A 4 10.16 -7.36 -17.14
C ILE A 4 9.24 -8.51 -17.55
N VAL A 5 8.08 -8.21 -18.12
CA VAL A 5 7.13 -9.22 -18.61
C VAL A 5 7.77 -10.08 -19.72
N ASN A 6 8.55 -9.48 -20.63
CA ASN A 6 9.26 -10.20 -21.68
C ASN A 6 10.32 -11.16 -21.12
N ASN A 7 11.05 -10.74 -20.08
CA ASN A 7 12.01 -11.60 -19.40
C ASN A 7 11.31 -12.80 -18.77
N TRP A 8 10.16 -12.59 -18.11
CA TRP A 8 9.39 -13.69 -17.56
C TRP A 8 8.80 -14.61 -18.63
N LEU A 9 8.32 -14.05 -19.75
CA LEU A 9 7.88 -14.85 -20.89
C LEU A 9 9.01 -15.73 -21.45
N ALA A 10 10.25 -15.21 -21.51
CA ALA A 10 11.43 -16.00 -21.88
C ALA A 10 11.71 -17.15 -20.91
N MET A 11 11.29 -17.01 -19.64
CA MET A 11 11.30 -18.08 -18.63
C MET A 11 10.13 -19.07 -18.76
N LYS A 12 9.30 -18.94 -19.81
CA LYS A 12 8.15 -19.80 -20.13
C LYS A 12 7.05 -19.81 -19.06
N ILE A 13 6.91 -18.74 -18.28
CA ILE A 13 5.78 -18.61 -17.36
C ILE A 13 4.45 -18.61 -18.12
N LYS A 14 3.37 -19.01 -17.46
CA LYS A 14 2.02 -19.08 -18.06
C LYS A 14 1.05 -18.05 -17.51
N GLY A 15 1.40 -17.41 -16.39
CA GLY A 15 0.60 -16.35 -15.80
C GLY A 15 1.38 -15.50 -14.83
N ILE A 16 0.87 -14.30 -14.59
CA ILE A 16 1.43 -13.28 -13.71
C ILE A 16 0.30 -12.83 -12.78
N ILE A 17 0.58 -12.85 -11.48
CA ILE A 17 -0.25 -12.20 -10.46
C ILE A 17 0.44 -10.89 -10.12
N TRP A 18 -0.33 -9.80 -10.21
CA TRP A 18 0.15 -8.47 -9.90
C TRP A 18 -0.34 -8.09 -8.51
N ASP A 19 0.54 -8.18 -7.52
CA ASP A 19 0.27 -7.70 -6.17
C ASP A 19 0.57 -6.20 -6.10
N ASP A 20 -0.38 -5.40 -5.62
CA ASP A 20 -0.25 -3.94 -5.43
C ASP A 20 0.25 -3.13 -6.64
N ALA A 21 0.07 -3.63 -7.88
CA ALA A 21 0.49 -2.92 -9.10
C ALA A 21 -0.25 -1.60 -9.36
N SER A 22 -1.23 -1.27 -8.50
CA SER A 22 -2.01 -0.04 -8.48
C SER A 22 -1.59 0.97 -7.41
N TYR A 23 -0.61 0.66 -6.54
CA TYR A 23 -0.29 1.42 -5.32
C TYR A 23 0.24 2.85 -5.54
N ASP A 24 0.33 3.33 -6.78
CA ASP A 24 0.67 4.73 -7.03
C ASP A 24 -0.52 5.63 -6.68
N TYR A 25 -0.43 6.38 -5.58
CA TYR A 25 -1.44 7.36 -5.20
C TYR A 25 -1.59 8.42 -6.31
N GLY A 26 -2.66 8.31 -7.09
CA GLY A 26 -2.98 9.23 -8.20
C GLY A 26 -2.98 8.60 -9.59
N VAL A 27 -2.59 7.33 -9.76
CA VAL A 27 -2.80 6.65 -11.04
C VAL A 27 -4.22 6.08 -11.11
N THR A 28 -4.93 6.44 -12.18
CA THR A 28 -6.20 5.80 -12.56
C THR A 28 -5.97 4.31 -12.89
N ARG A 29 -7.05 3.50 -13.01
CA ARG A 29 -6.99 2.08 -13.45
C ARG A 29 -6.20 1.85 -14.76
N THR A 30 -5.89 2.90 -15.49
CA THR A 30 -5.11 2.90 -16.73
C THR A 30 -3.81 2.11 -16.65
N ARG A 31 -3.01 2.27 -15.58
CA ARG A 31 -1.73 1.57 -15.45
C ARG A 31 -1.91 0.05 -15.26
N PRO A 32 -2.71 -0.42 -14.29
CA PRO A 32 -3.06 -1.84 -14.18
C PRO A 32 -3.68 -2.40 -15.46
N ASN A 33 -4.59 -1.66 -16.11
CA ASN A 33 -5.24 -2.10 -17.34
C ASN A 33 -4.23 -2.26 -18.49
N THR A 34 -3.25 -1.35 -18.59
CA THR A 34 -2.17 -1.45 -19.58
C THR A 34 -1.31 -2.68 -19.35
N MET A 35 -1.02 -3.00 -18.08
CA MET A 35 -0.25 -4.20 -17.70
C MET A 35 -1.01 -5.48 -18.03
N ILE A 36 -2.28 -5.56 -17.64
CA ILE A 36 -3.15 -6.71 -17.93
C ILE A 36 -3.30 -6.90 -19.45
N SER A 37 -3.56 -5.82 -20.19
CA SER A 37 -3.68 -5.85 -21.64
C SER A 37 -2.41 -6.35 -22.31
N TYR A 38 -1.24 -5.92 -21.81
CA TYR A 38 0.05 -6.40 -22.32
C TYR A 38 0.27 -7.89 -22.05
N CYS A 39 -0.09 -8.39 -20.86
CA CYS A 39 -0.05 -9.82 -20.56
C CYS A 39 -0.99 -10.61 -21.47
N HIS A 40 -2.23 -10.13 -21.70
CA HIS A 40 -3.20 -10.79 -22.58
C HIS A 40 -2.72 -10.84 -24.04
N LEU A 41 -2.09 -9.77 -24.55
CA LEU A 41 -1.46 -9.75 -25.88
C LEU A 41 -0.38 -10.84 -26.03
N LEU A 42 0.30 -11.20 -24.94
CA LEU A 42 1.33 -12.23 -24.91
C LEU A 42 0.79 -13.63 -24.54
N ASN A 43 -0.54 -13.82 -24.51
CA ASN A 43 -1.20 -15.04 -24.04
C ASN A 43 -0.76 -15.48 -22.63
N LEU A 44 -0.42 -14.51 -21.76
CA LEU A 44 -0.16 -14.74 -20.34
C LEU A 44 -1.46 -14.53 -19.55
N GLY A 45 -1.78 -15.48 -18.66
CA GLY A 45 -2.86 -15.31 -17.70
C GLY A 45 -2.55 -14.18 -16.74
N SER A 46 -3.42 -13.16 -16.68
CA SER A 46 -3.28 -12.02 -15.77
C SER A 46 -4.67 -11.52 -15.43
N GLN A 47 -4.93 -11.28 -14.15
CA GLN A 47 -6.26 -10.88 -13.67
C GLN A 47 -6.12 -9.84 -12.55
N SER A 48 -6.92 -8.77 -12.64
CA SER A 48 -7.20 -7.91 -11.49
C SER A 48 -8.13 -8.66 -10.56
N THR A 49 -7.82 -8.65 -9.27
CA THR A 49 -8.63 -9.31 -8.25
C THR A 49 -9.71 -8.35 -7.73
N PRO A 50 -10.84 -8.88 -7.23
CA PRO A 50 -11.79 -8.07 -6.46
C PRO A 50 -11.15 -7.37 -5.25
N LEU A 51 -10.03 -7.89 -4.73
CA LEU A 51 -9.28 -7.26 -3.64
C LEU A 51 -8.65 -5.94 -4.09
N ASP A 52 -8.07 -5.88 -5.29
CA ASP A 52 -7.49 -4.64 -5.86
C ASP A 52 -8.53 -3.53 -5.98
N ASP A 53 -9.75 -3.89 -6.39
CA ASP A 53 -10.84 -2.94 -6.57
C ASP A 53 -11.42 -2.49 -5.23
N TYR A 54 -11.45 -3.39 -4.26
CA TYR A 54 -11.84 -3.10 -2.88
C TYR A 54 -10.85 -2.16 -2.17
N VAL A 55 -9.55 -2.42 -2.25
CA VAL A 55 -8.50 -1.56 -1.65
C VAL A 55 -8.48 -0.18 -2.28
N ARG A 56 -8.77 -0.06 -3.58
CA ARG A 56 -8.81 1.22 -4.30
C ARG A 56 -10.10 2.02 -4.06
N ALA A 57 -11.17 1.38 -3.60
CA ALA A 57 -12.43 2.07 -3.41
C ALA A 57 -12.27 3.21 -2.40
N GLN A 58 -13.02 4.30 -2.59
CA GLN A 58 -13.03 5.39 -1.63
C GLN A 58 -13.42 4.86 -0.25
N ASP A 59 -12.54 5.08 0.73
CA ASP A 59 -12.76 4.64 2.08
C ASP A 59 -13.34 5.76 2.94
N PHE A 60 -14.66 5.75 3.11
CA PHE A 60 -15.36 6.70 3.97
C PHE A 60 -15.12 6.47 5.48
N HIS A 61 -14.46 5.38 5.85
CA HIS A 61 -14.08 5.10 7.24
C HIS A 61 -12.64 5.52 7.53
N PHE A 62 -11.93 6.07 6.54
CA PHE A 62 -10.56 6.51 6.71
C PHE A 62 -10.49 7.66 7.70
N VAL A 63 -9.89 7.41 8.86
CA VAL A 63 -9.66 8.40 9.91
C VAL A 63 -8.26 8.17 10.47
N TRP A 64 -7.55 9.25 10.79
CA TRP A 64 -6.26 9.17 11.45
C TRP A 64 -6.19 10.12 12.65
N SER A 65 -5.38 9.77 13.64
CA SER A 65 -5.09 10.62 14.79
C SER A 65 -3.65 10.42 15.26
N LEU A 66 -2.98 11.51 15.65
CA LEU A 66 -1.68 11.42 16.31
C LEU A 66 -1.87 10.84 17.72
N ILE A 67 -1.20 9.72 18.02
CA ILE A 67 -1.21 9.11 19.36
C ILE A 67 -0.11 9.73 20.20
N GLN A 68 1.12 9.70 19.68
CA GLN A 68 2.30 10.08 20.45
C GLN A 68 3.34 10.75 19.57
N THR A 69 4.09 11.66 20.19
CA THR A 69 5.33 12.21 19.66
C THR A 69 6.45 11.90 20.64
N CYS A 70 7.53 11.30 20.17
CA CYS A 70 8.74 11.07 20.93
C CYS A 70 9.85 11.97 20.37
N ASP A 71 10.41 12.82 21.22
CA ASP A 71 11.58 13.63 20.90
C ASP A 71 12.84 12.90 21.37
N GLU A 72 13.50 12.23 20.44
CA GLU A 72 14.78 11.56 20.67
C GLU A 72 15.93 12.48 20.25
N GLN A 73 17.13 12.17 20.73
CA GLN A 73 18.31 13.02 20.50
C GLN A 73 18.62 13.22 18.99
N ASP A 74 18.36 12.20 18.17
CA ASP A 74 18.73 12.17 16.75
C ASP A 74 17.53 12.13 15.79
N TYR A 75 16.30 12.08 16.31
CA TYR A 75 15.09 12.11 15.49
C TYR A 75 13.85 12.45 16.32
N LYS A 76 12.80 12.89 15.64
CA LYS A 76 11.45 12.96 16.18
C LYS A 76 10.62 11.82 15.59
N LEU A 77 10.00 11.03 16.45
CA LEU A 77 9.09 9.94 16.05
C LEU A 77 7.65 10.39 16.27
N TYR A 78 6.83 10.21 15.23
CA TYR A 78 5.39 10.38 15.31
C TYR A 78 4.73 9.01 15.17
N ILE A 79 3.89 8.68 16.13
CA ILE A 79 3.08 7.46 16.10
C ILE A 79 1.64 7.89 15.85
N LEU A 80 1.09 7.47 14.72
CA LEU A 80 -0.27 7.78 14.31
C LEU A 80 -1.11 6.51 14.34
N ASN A 81 -2.34 6.63 14.82
CA ASN A 81 -3.39 5.65 14.60
C ASN A 81 -3.99 5.92 13.21
N PHE A 82 -4.10 4.87 12.40
CA PHE A 82 -4.87 4.86 11.17
C PHE A 82 -6.00 3.83 11.26
N ILE A 83 -7.21 4.28 10.97
CA ILE A 83 -8.41 3.46 10.79
C ILE A 83 -8.73 3.49 9.31
N SER A 84 -8.80 2.33 8.65
CA SER A 84 -9.09 2.23 7.22
C SER A 84 -9.71 0.88 6.86
N LEU A 85 -10.35 0.78 5.68
CA LEU A 85 -10.83 -0.41 5.01
C LEU A 85 -11.72 -1.32 5.88
N LYS A 86 -13.04 -1.16 5.72
CA LYS A 86 -14.02 -2.07 6.33
C LYS A 86 -14.06 -3.41 5.59
N MET A 87 -13.57 -4.49 6.20
CA MET A 87 -13.54 -5.81 5.54
C MET A 87 -14.94 -6.27 5.13
N ILE A 88 -15.09 -6.70 3.88
CA ILE A 88 -16.37 -7.07 3.26
C ILE A 88 -17.11 -8.18 4.02
N ARG A 89 -16.40 -9.22 4.49
CA ARG A 89 -17.03 -10.40 5.11
C ARG A 89 -17.22 -10.29 6.62
N CYS A 90 -16.21 -9.80 7.33
CA CYS A 90 -16.18 -9.91 8.79
C CYS A 90 -16.61 -8.61 9.48
N ARG A 91 -16.70 -7.50 8.72
CA ARG A 91 -16.92 -6.13 9.21
C ARG A 91 -15.90 -5.54 10.22
N PRO A 92 -14.71 -6.10 10.52
CA PRO A 92 -13.70 -5.30 11.21
C PRO A 92 -13.28 -4.16 10.29
N ILE A 93 -13.07 -3.00 10.89
CA ILE A 93 -12.33 -1.93 10.26
C ILE A 93 -10.85 -2.22 10.55
N TRP A 94 -10.00 -2.10 9.54
CA TRP A 94 -8.58 -2.28 9.70
C TRP A 94 -7.99 -1.11 10.49
N TRP A 95 -7.08 -1.46 11.38
CA TRP A 95 -6.47 -0.56 12.34
C TRP A 95 -4.97 -0.81 12.27
N TYR A 96 -4.15 0.22 12.13
CA TYR A 96 -2.70 0.08 12.12
C TYR A 96 -1.99 1.33 12.65
N TYR A 97 -0.76 1.13 13.13
CA TYR A 97 0.12 2.23 13.49
C TYR A 97 0.91 2.66 12.27
N LEU A 98 1.00 3.97 12.06
CA LEU A 98 2.01 4.56 11.19
C LEU A 98 3.06 5.24 12.05
N CYS A 99 4.28 4.75 11.97
CA CYS A 99 5.45 5.35 12.60
C CYS A 99 6.21 6.18 11.56
N VAL A 100 6.33 7.48 11.80
CA VAL A 100 7.06 8.43 10.95
C VAL A 100 8.27 8.94 11.71
N ILE A 101 9.47 8.67 11.19
CA ILE A 101 10.73 9.10 11.79
C ILE A 101 11.25 10.30 11.01
N VAL A 102 11.45 11.42 11.68
CA VAL A 102 11.96 12.66 11.10
C VAL A 102 13.29 13.03 11.76
N PRO A 103 14.44 12.86 11.08
CA PRO A 103 15.72 13.34 11.60
C PRO A 103 15.78 14.87 11.58
N PRO A 104 16.62 15.50 12.42
CA PRO A 104 16.74 16.96 12.51
C PRO A 104 17.26 17.60 11.22
N LYS A 105 17.94 16.83 10.37
CA LYS A 105 18.41 17.27 9.05
C LYS A 105 18.12 16.19 8.00
N LEU A 106 17.32 16.55 7.00
CA LEU A 106 17.01 15.69 5.86
C LEU A 106 18.01 15.95 4.74
N THR A 107 18.74 14.90 4.32
CA THR A 107 19.56 14.93 3.10
C THR A 107 18.69 14.87 1.85
N TRP A 108 17.52 14.23 1.94
CA TRP A 108 16.53 14.11 0.87
C TRP A 108 15.17 14.60 1.38
N PRO A 109 14.87 15.91 1.27
CA PRO A 109 13.66 16.50 1.87
C PRO A 109 12.35 15.97 1.24
N ASN A 110 12.45 15.34 0.07
CA ASN A 110 11.31 14.75 -0.65
C ASN A 110 11.20 13.23 -0.42
N THR A 111 11.92 12.67 0.56
CA THR A 111 11.94 11.23 0.84
C THR A 111 11.75 11.01 2.34
N GLY A 112 10.74 10.24 2.71
CA GLY A 112 10.46 9.85 4.09
C GLY A 112 10.58 8.34 4.27
N PHE A 113 11.01 7.92 5.46
CA PHE A 113 10.90 6.52 5.88
C PHE A 113 9.62 6.36 6.71
N MET A 114 8.77 5.45 6.27
CA MET A 114 7.53 5.10 6.93
C MET A 114 7.57 3.63 7.28
N LEU A 115 7.23 3.31 8.52
CA LEU A 115 7.01 1.94 8.96
C LEU A 115 5.53 1.79 9.33
N MET A 116 4.84 0.88 8.65
CA MET A 116 3.51 0.43 9.07
C MET A 116 3.70 -0.80 9.95
N ASP A 117 3.18 -0.74 11.17
CA ASP A 117 3.23 -1.84 12.12
C ASP A 117 1.81 -2.29 12.50
N GLN A 118 1.70 -3.53 13.00
CA GLN A 118 0.43 -4.13 13.38
C GLN A 118 -0.22 -3.35 14.52
N GLY A 119 -1.55 -3.22 14.49
CA GLY A 119 -2.31 -2.92 15.69
C GLY A 119 -3.67 -3.59 15.71
N ARG A 120 -4.33 -3.54 16.87
CA ARG A 120 -5.60 -4.24 17.10
C ARG A 120 -6.66 -3.29 17.63
N ASN A 121 -7.92 -3.60 17.32
CA ASN A 121 -9.10 -2.90 17.83
C ASN A 121 -9.24 -2.90 19.37
N THR A 122 -8.41 -3.67 20.08
CA THR A 122 -8.41 -3.79 21.54
C THR A 122 -7.23 -3.09 22.19
N ASP A 123 -6.34 -2.46 21.40
CA ASP A 123 -5.19 -1.76 21.95
C ASP A 123 -5.70 -0.52 22.71
N GLN A 124 -5.27 -0.38 23.96
CA GLN A 124 -5.57 0.79 24.79
C GLN A 124 -4.36 1.71 24.80
N PHE A 125 -4.56 2.97 24.45
CA PHE A 125 -3.57 4.03 24.63
C PHE A 125 -3.91 4.77 25.91
N GLU A 126 -3.18 4.45 26.98
CA GLU A 126 -3.07 5.32 28.15
C GLU A 126 -1.92 6.31 27.96
#